data_AF-A0A945E1F5-F1
#
_entry.id   AF-A0A945E1F5-F1
#
_cell.length_a   1.000
_cell.length_b   1.000
_cell.length_c   1.000
_cell.angle_alpha   90.00
_cell.angle_beta   90.00
_cell.angle_gamma   90.00
#
_symmetry.space_group_name_H-M   'P 1'
#
loop_
_entity.id
_entity.type
_entity.pdbx_description
1 polymer ?
#
loop_
_entity_poly.entity_id
_entity_poly.type
_entity_poly.pdbx_seq_one_letter_code
_entity_poly.pdbx_strand_id
1 'polypeptide(L)' 'MIQHMSMLKIADNSGAKLVKCIRVLGGYKKR' A
#
# COMPACT_ATOMS: atom_id res chain seq x y z
N MET A 1 -3.53 3.95 -8.45
CA MET A 1 -4.39 4.35 -7.31
C MET A 1 -4.40 3.21 -6.30
N ILE A 2 -3.96 3.45 -5.07
CA ILE A 2 -3.90 2.41 -4.01
C ILE A 2 -5.00 2.71 -2.98
N GLN A 3 -5.64 1.67 -2.45
CA GLN A 3 -6.73 1.80 -1.49
C GLN A 3 -6.41 1.09 -0.17
N HIS A 4 -7.25 1.33 0.82
CA HIS A 4 -7.18 0.60 2.09
C HIS A 4 -7.26 -0.91 1.84
N MET A 5 -6.41 -1.66 2.55
CA MET A 5 -6.24 -3.11 2.44
C MET A 5 -5.68 -3.63 1.11
N SER A 6 -5.20 -2.76 0.20
CA SER A 6 -4.50 -3.23 -1.00
C SER A 6 -3.20 -3.97 -0.62
N MET A 7 -2.98 -5.12 -1.24
CA MET A 7 -1.73 -5.89 -1.13
C MET A 7 -0.75 -5.43 -2.22
N LEU A 8 0.49 -5.16 -1.83
CA LEU A 8 1.53 -4.63 -2.73
C LEU A 8 2.77 -5.51 -2.68
N LYS A 9 3.39 -5.72 -3.83
CA LYS A 9 4.74 -6.30 -3.91
C LYS A 9 5.76 -5.23 -3.55
N ILE A 10 6.78 -5.63 -2.81
CA ILE A 10 7.91 -4.77 -2.48
C ILE A 10 8.93 -4.82 -3.63
N ALA A 11 9.47 -3.65 -3.97
CA ALA A 11 10.43 -3.47 -5.06
C ALA A 11 11.85 -3.15 -4.56
N ASP A 12 12.05 -3.11 -3.24
CA ASP A 12 13.35 -2.92 -2.60
C ASP A 12 13.88 -4.23 -2.01
N ASN A 13 15.03 -4.15 -1.36
CA ASN A 13 15.73 -5.25 -0.72
C ASN A 13 15.55 -5.31 0.80
N SER A 14 14.49 -4.70 1.34
CA SER A 14 14.18 -4.73 2.78
C SER A 14 13.79 -6.12 3.32
N GLY A 15 13.58 -7.11 2.44
CA GLY A 15 13.30 -8.51 2.78
C GLY A 15 11.82 -8.86 2.85
N ALA A 16 10.92 -7.88 2.90
CA ALA A 16 9.48 -8.11 2.80
C ALA A 16 9.09 -8.48 1.35
N LYS A 17 8.21 -9.48 1.17
CA LYS A 17 7.72 -9.91 -0.16
C LYS A 17 6.40 -9.25 -0.55
N LEU A 18 5.49 -9.12 0.41
CA LEU A 18 4.17 -8.52 0.25
C LEU A 18 3.85 -7.68 1.49
N VAL A 19 3.19 -6.54 1.27
CA VAL A 19 2.71 -5.66 2.34
C VAL A 19 1.25 -5.26 2.12
N LYS A 20 0.56 -4.91 3.21
CA LYS A 20 -0.83 -4.45 3.18
C LYS A 20 -0.90 -2.95 3.46
N CYS A 21 -1.56 -2.20 2.59
CA CYS A 21 -1.84 -0.78 2.85
C CYS A 21 -2.88 -0.64 3.98
N ILE A 22 -2.48 -0.06 5.11
CA ILE A 22 -3.37 0.18 6.26
C ILE A 22 -4.03 1.56 6.25
N ARG A 23 -3.49 2.51 5.48
CA ARG A 23 -4.03 3.86 5.33
C ARG A 23 -3.40 4.53 4.11
N VAL A 24 -4.21 5.25 3.35
CA VAL A 24 -3.73 6.15 2.30
C VAL A 24 -3.73 7.56 2.86
N LEU A 25 -2.54 8.13 3.05
CA LEU A 25 -2.41 9.49 3.57
C LEU A 25 -2.89 10.49 2.52
N GLY A 26 -3.70 11.47 2.94
CA GLY A 26 -4.17 12.56 2.07
C GLY A 26 -5.13 12.16 0.94
N GLY A 27 -5.47 10.88 0.75
CA GLY A 27 -6.14 10.38 -0.46
C GLY A 27 -7.08 9.19 -0.32
N TYR A 28 -7.51 8.79 0.87
CA TYR A 28 -8.52 7.73 1.03
C TYR A 28 -9.93 8.29 0.78
N LYS A 29 -10.68 7.75 -0.20
CA LYS A 29 -12.00 8.24 -0.66
C LYS A 29 -12.02 9.66 -1.24
N LYS A 30 -10.86 10.25 -1.56
CA LYS A 30 -10.86 11.40 -2.48
C LYS A 30 -11.19 10.86 -3.87
N ARG A 31 -12.29 11.35 -4.45
CA ARG A 31 -12.67 11.10 -5.84
C ARG A 31 -11.66 11.75 -6.77
#